data_AF-A0A368G4V0-F1
#
_entry.id   AF-A0A368G4V0-F1
#
_cell.length_a   1.000
_cell.length_b   1.000
_cell.length_c   1.000
_cell.angle_alpha   90.00
_cell.angle_beta   90.00
_cell.angle_gamma   90.00
#
_symmetry.space_group_name_H-M   'P 1'
#
loop_
_entity.id
_entity.type
_entity.pdbx_description
1 polymer ?
#
loop_
_entity_poly.entity_id
_entity_poly.type
_entity_poly.pdbx_seq_one_letter_code
_entity_poly.pdbx_strand_id
1 'polypeptide(L)'
;MQAELEQLPKHSYDQGSIIEFNNSISFEARILEVGSHLKHAMYTQAPHLIRERIIHKVPYADCMIGSEMVDWLLDLSVSTGAHSPALSRFQISGMWQTLLEHNVICHVTGELQFVDKLVCYRWVDGGRTDLRMANGVPGRFPLADPRLKEEVPSREDIASAVFFLSTVGPDALFRMILKKLPQDRTPEELELVYEELLHVKALSHLSTMVKRELATVIGYEHHTHAGTVLFHQGDPGKNWYIILRGSVDVSIHGKVHSF
;
A
#
# COMPACT_ATOMS: atom_id res chain seq x y z
N MET A 1 -50.46 26.46 -34.86
CA MET A 1 -49.79 27.77 -34.83
C MET A 1 -49.00 27.80 -33.52
N GLN A 2 -47.86 27.12 -33.41
CA GLN A 2 -46.50 27.49 -33.85
C GLN A 2 -46.02 28.85 -33.31
N ALA A 3 -44.75 28.86 -32.87
CA ALA A 3 -43.94 29.93 -32.26
C ALA A 3 -44.03 29.95 -30.72
N GLU A 4 -42.96 29.91 -29.92
CA GLU A 4 -41.52 30.11 -30.12
C GLU A 4 -40.72 29.22 -29.16
N LEU A 5 -39.72 28.53 -29.70
CA LEU A 5 -38.72 27.76 -28.96
C LEU A 5 -37.56 28.73 -28.68
N GLU A 6 -37.42 29.22 -27.45
CA GLU A 6 -36.26 30.03 -27.07
C GLU A 6 -34.98 29.20 -27.20
N GLN A 7 -34.10 29.68 -28.08
CA GLN A 7 -32.81 29.11 -28.38
C GLN A 7 -31.83 29.45 -27.26
N LEU A 8 -31.46 28.46 -26.46
CA LEU A 8 -30.30 28.54 -25.57
C LEU A 8 -29.01 28.62 -26.42
N PRO A 9 -28.11 29.58 -26.16
CA PRO A 9 -26.86 29.69 -26.90
C PRO A 9 -25.95 28.49 -26.58
N LYS A 10 -25.62 27.72 -27.61
CA LYS A 10 -24.57 26.70 -27.57
C LYS A 10 -23.22 27.41 -27.38
N HIS A 11 -22.78 27.56 -26.14
CA HIS A 11 -21.37 27.84 -25.88
C HIS A 11 -20.55 26.64 -26.35
N SER A 12 -19.93 26.78 -27.52
CA SER A 12 -18.85 25.93 -27.96
C SER A 12 -17.67 26.20 -27.03
N TYR A 13 -17.50 25.37 -26.00
CA TYR A 13 -16.20 25.26 -25.37
C TYR A 13 -15.29 24.54 -26.35
N ASP A 14 -14.42 25.38 -26.91
CA ASP A 14 -13.26 25.07 -27.72
C ASP A 14 -12.62 23.74 -27.27
N GLN A 15 -12.64 22.74 -28.16
CA GLN A 15 -11.81 21.53 -28.05
C GLN A 15 -10.35 21.94 -28.32
N GLY A 16 -9.82 22.76 -27.42
CA GLY A 16 -8.42 23.12 -27.37
C GLY A 16 -7.65 21.99 -26.71
N SER A 17 -7.06 21.14 -27.56
CA SER A 17 -5.79 20.46 -27.26
C SER A 17 -5.81 19.57 -26.02
N ILE A 18 -6.43 18.39 -26.13
CA ILE A 18 -6.04 17.22 -25.34
C ILE A 18 -4.63 16.87 -25.78
N ILE A 19 -3.64 17.54 -25.20
CA ILE A 19 -2.26 17.11 -25.28
C ILE A 19 -2.15 15.95 -24.28
N GLU A 20 -2.24 14.74 -24.82
CA GLU A 20 -1.78 13.52 -24.19
C GLU A 20 -0.36 13.74 -23.65
N PHE A 21 -0.23 13.89 -22.34
CA PHE A 21 1.05 13.79 -21.67
C PHE A 21 1.14 12.43 -20.97
N ASN A 22 1.85 11.54 -21.66
CA ASN A 22 2.76 10.52 -21.17
C ASN A 22 2.28 9.54 -20.08
N ASN A 23 2.38 8.25 -20.44
CA ASN A 23 2.64 7.09 -19.59
C ASN A 23 3.34 7.41 -18.26
N SER A 24 2.60 7.84 -17.25
CA SER A 24 2.96 7.64 -15.87
C SER A 24 2.30 6.34 -15.45
N ILE A 25 3.11 5.30 -15.23
CA ILE A 25 2.62 4.09 -14.57
C ILE A 25 2.01 4.56 -13.24
N SER A 26 0.72 4.26 -13.02
CA SER A 26 0.06 4.62 -11.76
C SER A 26 0.82 4.02 -10.58
N PHE A 27 0.77 4.66 -9.41
CA PHE A 27 1.42 4.16 -8.20
C PHE A 27 1.08 2.68 -7.93
N GLU A 28 -0.20 2.33 -8.10
CA GLU A 28 -0.71 0.95 -8.01
C GLU A 28 -0.05 0.02 -9.03
N ALA A 29 0.00 0.42 -10.30
CA ALA A 29 0.63 -0.37 -11.34
C ALA A 29 2.13 -0.58 -11.09
N ARG A 30 2.81 0.41 -10.51
CA ARG A 30 4.23 0.29 -10.13
C ARG A 30 4.43 -0.71 -8.99
N ILE A 31 3.53 -0.73 -8.00
CA ILE A 31 3.59 -1.72 -6.91
C ILE A 31 3.38 -3.14 -7.43
N LEU A 32 2.43 -3.33 -8.35
CA LEU A 32 2.18 -4.63 -8.99
C LEU A 32 3.39 -5.11 -9.81
N GLU A 33 4.00 -4.22 -10.59
CA GLU A 33 5.22 -4.50 -11.36
C GLU A 33 6.37 -4.94 -10.45
N VAL A 34 6.66 -4.15 -9.41
CA VAL A 34 7.68 -4.44 -8.39
C VAL A 34 7.40 -5.77 -7.67
N GLY A 35 6.14 -6.04 -7.36
CA GLY A 35 5.67 -7.31 -6.81
C GLY A 35 5.96 -8.48 -7.74
N SER A 36 5.73 -8.32 -9.04
CA SER A 36 6.04 -9.32 -10.07
C SER A 36 7.53 -9.60 -10.15
N HIS A 37 8.37 -8.57 -10.12
CA HIS A 37 9.83 -8.71 -10.13
C HIS A 37 10.34 -9.49 -8.91
N LEU A 38 9.87 -9.16 -7.70
CA LEU A 38 10.23 -9.89 -6.49
C LEU A 38 9.72 -11.32 -6.50
N LYS A 39 8.48 -11.54 -6.96
CA LYS A 39 7.91 -12.88 -7.11
C LYS A 39 8.80 -13.74 -8.01
N HIS A 40 9.14 -13.23 -9.20
CA HIS A 40 10.02 -13.94 -10.14
C HIS A 40 11.40 -14.21 -9.53
N ALA A 41 12.01 -13.21 -8.88
CA ALA A 41 13.29 -13.37 -8.20
C ALA A 41 13.23 -14.48 -7.13
N MET A 42 12.14 -14.55 -6.35
CA MET A 42 11.97 -15.56 -5.31
C MET A 42 11.81 -16.97 -5.90
N TYR A 43 11.02 -17.16 -6.96
CA TYR A 43 10.88 -18.46 -7.62
C TYR A 43 12.19 -18.95 -8.24
N THR A 44 13.02 -18.04 -8.75
CA THR A 44 14.29 -18.39 -9.41
C THR A 44 15.43 -18.60 -8.41
N GLN A 45 15.56 -17.73 -7.40
CA GLN A 45 16.70 -17.73 -6.48
C GLN A 45 16.42 -18.52 -5.19
N ALA A 46 15.17 -18.58 -4.74
CA ALA A 46 14.78 -19.18 -3.46
C ALA A 46 13.47 -20.00 -3.55
N PRO A 47 13.36 -20.96 -4.49
CA PRO A 47 12.14 -21.79 -4.63
C PRO A 47 11.83 -22.59 -3.35
N HIS A 48 12.84 -22.82 -2.53
CA HIS A 48 12.72 -23.49 -1.25
C HIS A 48 11.94 -22.68 -0.19
N LEU A 49 11.63 -21.41 -0.40
CA LEU A 49 10.79 -20.63 0.54
C LEU A 49 9.29 -20.85 0.30
N ILE A 50 8.92 -21.25 -0.92
CA ILE A 50 7.54 -21.42 -1.35
C ILE A 50 7.22 -22.91 -1.30
N ARG A 51 6.45 -23.33 -0.29
CA ARG A 51 6.11 -24.74 -0.09
C ARG A 51 4.68 -24.91 0.39
N GLU A 52 4.16 -26.13 0.22
CA GLU A 52 2.92 -26.51 0.90
C GLU A 52 3.16 -26.58 2.41
N ARG A 53 2.26 -25.97 3.18
CA ARG A 53 2.30 -25.96 4.65
C ARG A 53 0.92 -26.26 5.20
N ILE A 54 0.87 -27.04 6.28
CA ILE A 54 -0.39 -27.38 6.95
C ILE A 54 -0.61 -26.38 8.08
N ILE A 55 -1.67 -25.59 7.97
CA ILE A 55 -2.07 -24.59 8.98
C ILE A 55 -3.43 -25.02 9.50
N HIS A 56 -3.55 -25.20 10.82
CA HIS A 56 -4.79 -25.66 11.46
C HIS A 56 -5.43 -26.89 10.77
N LYS A 57 -4.60 -27.87 10.38
CA LYS A 57 -5.00 -29.11 9.67
C LYS A 57 -5.48 -28.91 8.22
N VAL A 58 -5.39 -27.71 7.68
CA VAL A 58 -5.68 -27.42 6.28
C VAL A 58 -4.36 -27.26 5.51
N PRO A 59 -4.14 -28.02 4.42
CA PRO A 59 -2.97 -27.84 3.58
C PRO A 59 -3.14 -26.58 2.72
N TYR A 60 -2.17 -25.68 2.80
CA TYR A 60 -2.08 -24.50 1.95
C TYR A 60 -0.85 -24.62 1.05
N ALA A 61 -1.09 -24.70 -0.26
CA ALA A 61 -0.03 -24.65 -1.26
C ALA A 61 0.60 -23.25 -1.35
N ASP A 62 1.83 -23.20 -1.87
CA ASP A 62 2.57 -21.99 -2.24
C ASP A 62 2.73 -20.97 -1.10
N CYS A 63 2.95 -21.47 0.12
CA CYS A 63 3.09 -20.65 1.33
C CYS A 63 4.55 -20.25 1.59
N MET A 64 4.71 -19.01 2.01
CA MET A 64 5.96 -18.41 2.50
C MET A 64 5.80 -18.05 3.97
N ILE A 65 6.89 -18.08 4.74
CA ILE A 65 6.87 -17.64 6.15
C ILE A 65 7.35 -16.20 6.28
N GLY A 66 6.64 -15.38 7.06
CA GLY A 66 6.97 -13.96 7.29
C GLY A 66 8.44 -13.72 7.64
N SER A 67 8.98 -14.44 8.62
CA SER A 67 10.40 -14.28 8.99
C SER A 67 11.38 -14.73 7.90
N GLU A 68 11.07 -15.80 7.17
CA GLU A 68 11.91 -16.26 6.05
C GLU A 68 11.85 -15.27 4.87
N MET A 69 10.70 -14.65 4.63
CA MET A 69 10.53 -13.60 3.62
C MET A 69 11.33 -12.34 3.96
N VAL A 70 11.38 -11.98 5.24
CA VAL A 70 12.21 -10.87 5.73
C VAL A 70 13.69 -11.15 5.50
N ASP A 71 14.16 -12.34 5.90
CA ASP A 71 15.56 -12.74 5.69
C ASP A 71 15.94 -12.75 4.21
N TRP A 72 15.06 -13.30 3.36
CA TRP A 72 15.29 -13.34 1.92
C TRP A 72 15.37 -11.95 1.29
N LEU A 73 14.45 -11.03 1.63
CA LEU A 73 14.46 -9.68 1.05
C LEU A 73 15.64 -8.85 1.58
N LEU A 74 16.07 -9.12 2.81
CA LEU A 74 17.29 -8.55 3.38
C LEU A 74 18.53 -8.99 2.57
N ASP A 75 18.70 -10.30 2.36
CA ASP A 75 19.80 -10.85 1.55
C ASP A 75 19.75 -10.36 0.09
N LEU A 76 18.54 -10.24 -0.47
CA LEU A 76 18.33 -9.70 -1.81
C LEU A 76 18.74 -8.23 -1.90
N SER A 77 18.43 -7.41 -0.89
CA SER A 77 18.81 -5.99 -0.86
C SER A 77 20.33 -5.80 -0.85
N VAL A 78 21.04 -6.64 -0.09
CA VAL A 78 22.51 -6.62 0.00
C VAL A 78 23.14 -7.11 -1.31
N SER A 79 22.65 -8.22 -1.86
CA SER A 79 23.20 -8.79 -3.09
C SER A 79 22.97 -7.90 -4.32
N THR A 80 21.86 -7.17 -4.38
CA THR A 80 21.57 -6.23 -5.46
C THR A 80 22.28 -4.90 -5.31
N GLY A 81 22.75 -4.54 -4.10
CA GLY A 81 23.34 -3.24 -3.82
C GLY A 81 22.34 -2.09 -3.95
N ALA A 82 21.04 -2.39 -3.85
CA ALA A 82 19.96 -1.45 -4.10
C ALA A 82 19.88 -0.31 -3.07
N HIS A 83 20.42 -0.53 -1.86
CA HIS A 83 20.34 0.41 -0.76
C HIS A 83 21.64 0.41 0.06
N SER A 84 22.11 1.61 0.42
CA SER A 84 23.23 1.84 1.34
C SER A 84 22.86 3.04 2.22
N PRO A 85 22.79 2.90 3.57
CA PRO A 85 23.20 1.77 4.42
C PRO A 85 22.31 0.52 4.30
N ALA A 86 22.73 -0.60 4.90
CA ALA A 86 21.93 -1.82 4.91
C ALA A 86 20.58 -1.61 5.61
N LEU A 87 19.50 -2.22 5.06
CA LEU A 87 18.16 -2.12 5.61
C LEU A 87 18.02 -2.97 6.89
N SER A 88 17.20 -2.52 7.84
CA SER A 88 16.85 -3.32 9.03
C SER A 88 15.67 -4.26 8.76
N ARG A 89 15.53 -5.33 9.55
CA ARG A 89 14.33 -6.21 9.48
C ARG A 89 13.02 -5.44 9.66
N PHE A 90 13.05 -4.37 10.46
CA PHE A 90 11.93 -3.47 10.66
C PHE A 90 11.57 -2.72 9.37
N GLN A 91 12.54 -2.17 8.65
CA GLN A 91 12.33 -1.53 7.35
C GLN A 91 11.83 -2.53 6.29
N ILE A 92 12.41 -3.74 6.26
CA ILE A 92 11.97 -4.83 5.36
C ILE A 92 10.50 -5.22 5.66
N SER A 93 10.08 -5.23 6.92
CA SER A 93 8.68 -5.48 7.29
C SER A 93 7.75 -4.43 6.70
N GLY A 94 8.21 -3.19 6.54
CA GLY A 94 7.47 -2.11 5.86
C GLY A 94 7.30 -2.30 4.37
N MET A 95 8.35 -2.82 3.72
CA MET A 95 8.30 -3.20 2.31
C MET A 95 7.25 -4.29 2.09
N TRP A 96 7.24 -5.31 2.94
CA TRP A 96 6.22 -6.36 2.90
C TRP A 96 4.82 -5.87 3.26
N GLN A 97 4.69 -4.96 4.23
CA GLN A 97 3.42 -4.32 4.56
C GLN A 97 2.85 -3.57 3.36
N THR A 98 3.70 -2.90 2.57
CA THR A 98 3.28 -2.23 1.33
C THR A 98 2.71 -3.24 0.33
N LEU A 99 3.40 -4.36 0.10
CA LEU A 99 2.91 -5.40 -0.80
C LEU A 99 1.61 -6.06 -0.30
N LEU A 100 1.41 -6.16 1.01
CA LEU A 100 0.20 -6.69 1.62
C LEU A 100 -0.99 -5.74 1.45
N GLU A 101 -0.81 -4.43 1.68
CA GLU A 101 -1.87 -3.42 1.53
C GLU A 101 -2.37 -3.30 0.09
N HIS A 102 -1.51 -3.58 -0.88
CA HIS A 102 -1.82 -3.51 -2.32
C HIS A 102 -2.18 -4.87 -2.94
N ASN A 103 -2.47 -5.89 -2.12
CA ASN A 103 -2.89 -7.23 -2.56
C ASN A 103 -1.90 -7.93 -3.50
N VAL A 104 -0.60 -7.64 -3.41
CA VAL A 104 0.45 -8.41 -4.10
C VAL A 104 0.74 -9.71 -3.35
N ILE A 105 0.69 -9.65 -2.02
CA ILE A 105 0.71 -10.80 -1.13
C ILE A 105 -0.53 -10.79 -0.24
N CYS A 106 -0.88 -11.94 0.33
CA CYS A 106 -1.94 -12.06 1.31
C CYS A 106 -1.51 -12.92 2.50
N HIS A 107 -2.01 -12.60 3.69
CA HIS A 107 -1.89 -13.50 4.85
C HIS A 107 -2.86 -14.66 4.70
N VAL A 108 -2.43 -15.89 5.01
CA VAL A 108 -3.26 -17.09 4.78
C VAL A 108 -4.56 -17.09 5.61
N THR A 109 -4.59 -16.42 6.75
CA THR A 109 -5.81 -16.26 7.57
C THR A 109 -6.53 -14.92 7.36
N GLY A 110 -6.06 -14.06 6.46
CA GLY A 110 -6.71 -12.77 6.16
C GLY A 110 -6.31 -11.59 7.06
N GLU A 111 -5.20 -11.68 7.79
CA GLU A 111 -4.66 -10.55 8.55
C GLU A 111 -4.17 -9.44 7.62
N LEU A 112 -4.38 -8.18 8.00
CA LEU A 112 -4.04 -6.99 7.21
C LEU A 112 -2.71 -6.34 7.60
N GLN A 113 -2.05 -6.87 8.64
CA GLN A 113 -0.75 -6.40 9.11
C GLN A 113 0.29 -7.48 8.91
N PHE A 114 1.40 -7.11 8.30
CA PHE A 114 2.55 -7.96 8.14
C PHE A 114 3.27 -8.12 9.48
N VAL A 115 3.75 -9.33 9.72
CA VAL A 115 4.42 -9.73 10.95
C VAL A 115 5.64 -10.58 10.61
N ASP A 116 6.83 -10.15 11.06
CA ASP A 116 8.10 -10.90 11.04
C ASP A 116 8.06 -12.03 12.09
N LYS A 117 7.25 -13.06 11.82
CA LYS A 117 7.09 -14.26 12.65
C LYS A 117 6.84 -15.49 11.77
N LEU A 118 6.66 -16.64 12.40
CA LEU A 118 6.29 -17.92 11.78
C LEU A 118 4.82 -17.96 11.31
N VAL A 119 4.38 -16.91 10.63
CA VAL A 119 3.05 -16.76 10.03
C VAL A 119 3.16 -16.93 8.51
N CYS A 120 2.10 -17.43 7.88
CA CYS A 120 2.14 -17.80 6.46
C CYS A 120 1.50 -16.74 5.57
N TYR A 121 2.18 -16.45 4.47
CA TYR A 121 1.72 -15.58 3.38
C TYR A 121 1.76 -16.31 2.05
N ARG A 122 1.06 -15.78 1.06
CA ARG A 122 1.05 -16.27 -0.32
C ARG A 122 1.12 -15.11 -1.31
N TRP A 123 1.79 -15.31 -2.44
CA TRP A 123 1.69 -14.41 -3.59
C TRP A 123 0.29 -14.44 -4.17
N VAL A 124 -0.31 -13.28 -4.38
CA VAL A 124 -1.59 -13.19 -5.10
C VAL A 124 -1.27 -13.31 -6.59
N ASP A 125 -1.68 -14.42 -7.20
CA ASP A 125 -1.68 -14.51 -8.65
C ASP A 125 -2.94 -13.84 -9.19
N GLY A 126 -2.80 -12.87 -10.10
CA GLY A 126 -3.89 -12.13 -10.74
C GLY A 126 -4.80 -12.97 -11.65
N GLY A 127 -5.04 -14.25 -11.32
CA GLY A 127 -5.93 -15.14 -12.05
C GLY A 127 -5.68 -16.65 -11.88
N ARG A 128 -4.71 -17.10 -11.05
CA ARG A 128 -4.42 -18.55 -10.92
C ARG A 128 -5.08 -19.24 -9.73
N THR A 129 -5.54 -18.50 -8.72
CA THR A 129 -6.00 -19.11 -7.45
C THR A 129 -7.48 -19.52 -7.44
N ASP A 130 -8.34 -18.89 -8.23
CA ASP A 130 -9.80 -19.15 -8.18
C ASP A 130 -10.25 -20.37 -9.00
N LEU A 131 -9.41 -20.91 -9.89
CA LEU A 131 -9.78 -22.07 -10.72
C LEU A 131 -9.32 -23.41 -10.17
N ARG A 132 -8.53 -23.45 -9.08
CA ARG A 132 -8.10 -24.71 -8.46
C ARG A 132 -9.16 -25.34 -7.55
N MET A 133 -10.17 -24.57 -7.12
CA MET A 133 -11.28 -25.08 -6.30
C MET A 133 -12.55 -25.38 -7.10
N ALA A 134 -12.62 -24.97 -8.37
CA ALA A 134 -13.75 -25.26 -9.24
C ALA A 134 -13.50 -26.56 -10.04
N ASN A 135 -14.00 -27.67 -9.50
CA ASN A 135 -14.37 -28.88 -10.25
C ASN A 135 -13.27 -29.85 -10.73
N GLY A 136 -12.41 -30.35 -9.84
CA GLY A 136 -12.00 -31.77 -9.78
C GLY A 136 -11.51 -32.51 -11.05
N VAL A 137 -11.20 -31.83 -12.16
CA VAL A 137 -10.76 -32.45 -13.41
C VAL A 137 -9.33 -32.03 -13.69
N PRO A 138 -8.36 -32.97 -13.65
CA PRO A 138 -6.99 -32.70 -14.08
C PRO A 138 -6.94 -32.78 -15.60
N GLY A 139 -7.03 -31.65 -16.30
CA GLY A 139 -6.91 -31.69 -17.75
C GLY A 139 -7.13 -30.37 -18.47
N ARG A 140 -6.00 -29.79 -18.92
CA ARG A 140 -5.88 -28.88 -20.07
C ARG A 140 -6.46 -27.47 -19.87
N PHE A 141 -5.66 -26.63 -19.24
CA PHE A 141 -5.85 -25.18 -19.28
C PHE A 141 -5.26 -24.59 -20.57
N PRO A 142 -5.83 -23.50 -21.12
CA PRO A 142 -5.16 -22.71 -22.15
C PRO A 142 -3.80 -22.31 -21.58
N LEU A 143 -2.73 -22.72 -22.27
CA LEU A 143 -1.41 -22.13 -22.08
C LEU A 143 -1.60 -20.61 -22.10
N ALA A 144 -1.08 -19.91 -21.10
CA ALA A 144 -1.01 -18.45 -21.11
C ALA A 144 -0.60 -17.98 -22.53
N ASP A 145 -1.29 -16.97 -23.09
CA ASP A 145 -1.00 -16.50 -24.45
C ASP A 145 0.53 -16.29 -24.59
N PRO A 146 1.22 -17.05 -25.47
CA PRO A 146 2.68 -16.99 -25.61
C PRO A 146 3.22 -15.60 -25.99
N ARG A 147 2.32 -14.63 -26.27
CA ARG A 147 2.64 -13.26 -26.68
C ARG A 147 2.89 -12.29 -25.52
N LEU A 148 2.52 -12.62 -24.28
CA LEU A 148 3.02 -11.92 -23.10
C LEU A 148 4.22 -12.70 -22.58
N LYS A 149 5.42 -12.40 -23.10
CA LYS A 149 6.64 -12.83 -22.41
C LYS A 149 6.59 -12.17 -21.03
N GLU A 150 6.49 -12.96 -19.97
CA GLU A 150 6.99 -12.50 -18.66
C GLU A 150 8.46 -12.19 -18.89
N GLU A 151 8.78 -10.91 -19.11
CA GLU A 151 10.16 -10.48 -19.23
C GLU A 151 10.84 -10.84 -17.92
N VAL A 152 11.88 -11.69 -18.03
CA VAL A 152 12.69 -12.06 -16.88
C VAL A 152 13.31 -10.76 -16.36
N PRO A 153 12.97 -10.33 -15.13
CA PRO A 153 13.49 -9.08 -14.61
C PRO A 153 15.01 -9.17 -14.52
N SER A 154 15.67 -8.13 -15.02
CA SER A 154 17.12 -8.02 -14.88
C SER A 154 17.49 -7.75 -13.43
N ARG A 155 18.78 -7.90 -13.10
CA ARG A 155 19.28 -7.55 -11.75
C ARG A 155 19.02 -6.07 -11.42
N GLU A 156 19.07 -5.20 -12.41
CA GLU A 156 18.79 -3.76 -12.25
C GLU A 156 17.32 -3.50 -11.95
N ASP A 157 16.41 -4.25 -12.57
CA ASP A 157 14.97 -4.16 -12.30
C ASP A 157 14.63 -4.61 -10.88
N ILE A 158 15.29 -5.67 -10.39
CA ILE A 158 15.16 -6.12 -9.00
C ILE A 158 15.74 -5.08 -8.04
N ALA A 159 16.90 -4.49 -8.35
CA ALA A 159 17.49 -3.44 -7.53
C ALA A 159 16.57 -2.20 -7.46
N SER A 160 16.00 -1.79 -8.59
CA SER A 160 15.01 -0.71 -8.67
C SER A 160 13.74 -1.03 -7.87
N ALA A 161 13.29 -2.28 -7.90
CA ALA A 161 12.14 -2.76 -7.12
C ALA A 161 12.39 -2.68 -5.61
N VAL A 162 13.54 -3.14 -5.15
CA VAL A 162 13.95 -3.04 -3.73
C VAL A 162 14.08 -1.57 -3.32
N PHE A 163 14.73 -0.74 -4.13
CA PHE A 163 14.86 0.69 -3.86
C PHE A 163 13.48 1.35 -3.75
N PHE A 164 12.59 1.12 -4.72
CA PHE A 164 11.23 1.65 -4.69
C PHE A 164 10.50 1.26 -3.40
N LEU A 165 10.49 -0.02 -3.03
CA LEU A 165 9.86 -0.48 -1.79
C LEU A 165 10.46 0.15 -0.54
N SER A 166 11.78 0.40 -0.52
CA SER A 166 12.44 1.06 0.59
C SER A 166 11.98 2.51 0.78
N THR A 167 11.53 3.17 -0.29
CA THR A 167 11.02 4.55 -0.24
C THR A 167 9.54 4.64 0.15
N VAL A 168 8.73 3.62 -0.18
CA VAL A 168 7.29 3.58 0.16
C VAL A 168 7.00 2.81 1.46
N GLY A 169 7.92 1.96 1.91
CA GLY A 169 7.81 1.16 3.13
C GLY A 169 7.61 1.95 4.43
N PRO A 170 8.32 3.08 4.65
CA PRO A 170 8.13 3.90 5.86
C PRO A 170 6.69 4.38 6.05
N ASP A 171 6.02 4.84 4.98
CA ASP A 171 4.62 5.28 5.02
C ASP A 171 3.65 4.14 5.39
N ALA A 172 3.92 2.93 4.90
CA ALA A 172 3.16 1.74 5.26
C ALA A 172 3.39 1.32 6.73
N LEU A 173 4.64 1.35 7.21
CA LEU A 173 4.97 1.10 8.62
C LEU A 173 4.33 2.13 9.53
N PHE A 174 4.39 3.40 9.16
CA PHE A 174 3.79 4.50 9.90
C PHE A 174 2.31 4.24 10.16
N ARG A 175 1.53 3.95 9.11
CA ARG A 175 0.12 3.58 9.26
C ARG A 175 -0.09 2.33 10.10
N MET A 176 0.75 1.30 9.90
CA MET A 176 0.65 0.05 10.66
C MET A 176 0.87 0.27 12.17
N ILE A 177 1.84 1.10 12.55
CA ILE A 177 2.16 1.44 13.93
C ILE A 177 1.07 2.32 14.54
N LEU A 178 0.56 3.32 13.81
CA LEU A 178 -0.45 4.21 14.35
C LEU A 178 -1.81 3.53 14.60
N LYS A 179 -2.06 2.36 14.01
CA LYS A 179 -3.19 1.48 14.35
C LYS A 179 -3.06 0.85 15.74
N LYS A 180 -1.86 0.80 16.32
CA LYS A 180 -1.65 0.35 17.71
C LYS A 180 -1.98 1.47 18.69
N LEU A 181 -2.39 1.08 19.90
CA LEU A 181 -2.52 2.04 21.01
C LEU A 181 -1.15 2.65 21.32
N PRO A 182 -1.09 3.94 21.72
CA PRO A 182 0.19 4.59 21.92
C PRO A 182 1.10 3.91 22.96
N GLN A 183 0.50 3.28 23.97
CA GLN A 183 1.18 2.53 25.03
C GLN A 183 1.79 1.18 24.57
N ASP A 184 1.34 0.64 23.43
CA ASP A 184 1.79 -0.66 22.90
C ASP A 184 2.93 -0.51 21.87
N ARG A 185 3.39 0.72 21.63
CA ARG A 185 4.45 1.03 20.65
C ARG A 185 5.83 0.82 21.24
N THR A 186 6.71 0.17 20.50
CA THR A 186 8.11 -0.01 20.91
C THR A 186 8.92 1.28 20.71
N PRO A 187 10.11 1.42 21.34
CA PRO A 187 10.97 2.58 21.11
C PRO A 187 11.39 2.77 19.64
N GLU A 188 11.65 1.67 18.92
CA GLU A 188 11.96 1.68 17.48
C GLU A 188 10.77 2.18 16.65
N GLU A 189 9.54 1.79 17.02
CA GLU A 189 8.32 2.26 16.38
C GLU A 189 8.05 3.74 16.64
N LEU A 190 8.29 4.21 17.85
CA LEU A 190 8.15 5.64 18.19
C LEU A 190 9.15 6.52 17.44
N GLU A 191 10.38 6.04 17.22
CA GLU A 191 11.37 6.78 16.43
C GLU A 191 10.92 6.88 14.97
N LEU A 192 10.41 5.79 14.36
CA LEU A 192 9.87 5.86 13.00
C LEU A 192 8.66 6.79 12.90
N VAL A 193 7.75 6.76 13.87
CA VAL A 193 6.64 7.73 13.91
C VAL A 193 7.18 9.15 13.96
N TYR A 194 8.14 9.43 14.83
CA TYR A 194 8.77 10.75 14.92
C TYR A 194 9.42 11.19 13.60
N GLU A 195 10.19 10.32 12.94
CA GLU A 195 10.82 10.59 11.65
C GLU A 195 9.79 10.96 10.59
N GLU A 196 8.68 10.23 10.52
CA GLU A 196 7.60 10.52 9.57
C GLU A 196 6.88 11.83 9.89
N LEU A 197 6.70 12.18 11.16
CA LEU A 197 6.16 13.48 11.57
C LEU A 197 7.07 14.66 11.18
N LEU A 198 8.36 14.45 10.92
CA LEU A 198 9.24 15.49 10.39
C LEU A 198 8.83 15.89 8.96
N HIS A 199 8.36 14.93 8.16
CA HIS A 199 7.96 15.12 6.77
C HIS A 199 6.53 15.67 6.61
N VAL A 200 5.70 15.60 7.65
CA VAL A 200 4.33 16.14 7.62
C VAL A 200 4.35 17.66 7.58
N LYS A 201 4.03 18.24 6.42
CA LYS A 201 4.00 19.70 6.19
C LYS A 201 3.11 20.46 7.19
N ALA A 202 1.98 19.89 7.59
CA ALA A 202 1.09 20.49 8.60
C ALA A 202 1.80 20.69 9.96
N LEU A 203 2.84 19.92 10.24
CA LEU A 203 3.64 19.98 11.48
C LEU A 203 4.95 20.76 11.31
N SER A 204 5.24 21.33 10.13
CA SER A 204 6.56 21.93 9.85
C SER A 204 6.94 23.07 10.77
N HIS A 205 5.95 23.75 11.36
CA HIS A 205 6.12 24.86 12.28
C HIS A 205 6.36 24.42 13.74
N LEU A 206 6.13 23.14 14.05
CA LEU A 206 6.36 22.59 15.39
C LEU A 206 7.83 22.23 15.60
N SER A 207 8.30 22.42 16.85
CA SER A 207 9.66 22.04 17.22
C SER A 207 9.85 20.51 17.20
N THR A 208 11.11 20.07 17.08
CA THR A 208 11.46 18.64 17.14
C THR A 208 11.04 17.98 18.45
N MET A 209 11.15 18.69 19.57
CA MET A 209 10.67 18.21 20.87
C MET A 209 9.16 17.98 20.87
N VAL A 210 8.38 18.93 20.33
CA VAL A 210 6.91 18.76 20.25
C VAL A 210 6.55 17.59 19.34
N LYS A 211 7.24 17.41 18.21
CA LYS A 211 7.01 16.24 17.33
C LYS A 211 7.34 14.91 18.02
N ARG A 212 8.40 14.88 18.84
CA ARG A 212 8.77 13.69 19.63
C ARG A 212 7.70 13.35 20.66
N GLU A 213 7.15 14.35 21.35
CA GLU A 213 6.01 14.14 22.24
C GLU A 213 4.75 13.70 21.47
N LEU A 214 4.46 14.31 20.32
CA LEU A 214 3.32 13.92 19.48
C LEU A 214 3.38 12.46 19.02
N ALA A 215 4.58 11.94 18.70
CA ALA A 215 4.76 10.54 18.32
C ALA A 215 4.23 9.56 19.39
N THR A 216 4.29 9.95 20.66
CA THR A 216 3.84 9.13 21.81
C THR A 216 2.33 9.15 22.04
N VAL A 217 1.57 10.04 21.40
CA VAL A 217 0.12 10.22 21.65
C VAL A 217 -0.73 10.18 20.39
N ILE A 218 -0.15 10.42 19.21
CA ILE A 218 -0.90 10.48 17.95
C ILE A 218 -1.60 9.15 17.66
N GLY A 219 -2.87 9.22 17.24
CA GLY A 219 -3.66 8.07 16.81
C GLY A 219 -3.91 8.07 15.31
N TYR A 220 -4.45 6.98 14.79
CA TYR A 220 -4.88 6.85 13.40
C TYR A 220 -6.36 6.51 13.30
N GLU A 221 -7.07 7.26 12.47
CA GLU A 221 -8.48 7.03 12.17
C GLU A 221 -8.64 6.85 10.66
N HIS A 222 -9.44 5.85 10.27
CA HIS A 222 -9.69 5.52 8.87
C HIS A 222 -11.18 5.36 8.61
N HIS A 223 -11.66 6.05 7.57
CA HIS A 223 -13.05 5.97 7.11
C HIS A 223 -13.08 5.44 5.68
N THR A 224 -13.82 4.37 5.47
CA THR A 224 -13.94 3.70 4.16
C THR A 224 -15.05 4.29 3.28
N HIS A 225 -16.03 4.98 3.87
CA HIS A 225 -17.21 5.48 3.14
C HIS A 225 -17.15 6.99 2.95
N ALA A 226 -17.28 7.42 1.69
CA ALA A 226 -17.48 8.83 1.36
C ALA A 226 -18.79 9.35 1.98
N GLY A 227 -18.80 10.59 2.44
CA GLY A 227 -19.95 11.20 3.13
C GLY A 227 -20.03 10.88 4.64
N THR A 228 -19.04 10.17 5.20
CA THR A 228 -18.92 10.02 6.66
C THR A 228 -18.69 11.38 7.31
N VAL A 229 -19.56 11.76 8.25
CA VAL A 229 -19.42 13.00 9.01
C VAL A 229 -18.45 12.77 10.18
N LEU A 230 -17.33 13.51 10.20
CA LEU A 230 -16.33 13.40 11.27
C LEU A 230 -16.80 14.03 12.59
N PHE A 231 -17.41 15.21 12.50
CA PHE A 231 -18.01 15.93 13.64
C PHE A 231 -18.99 16.99 13.11
N HIS A 232 -19.90 17.43 13.98
CA HIS A 232 -20.89 18.46 13.66
C HIS A 232 -20.50 19.81 14.24
N GLN A 233 -20.98 20.88 13.61
CA GLN A 233 -20.85 22.23 14.15
C GLN A 233 -21.57 22.31 15.51
N GLY A 234 -20.83 22.74 16.55
CA GLY A 234 -21.33 22.81 17.92
C GLY A 234 -20.84 21.67 18.82
N ASP A 235 -20.23 20.62 18.25
CA ASP A 235 -19.63 19.55 19.04
C ASP A 235 -18.41 20.05 19.84
N PRO A 236 -18.17 19.54 21.06
CA PRO A 236 -16.95 19.85 21.81
C PRO A 236 -15.70 19.44 21.05
N GLY A 237 -14.81 20.39 20.78
CA GLY A 237 -13.52 20.15 20.11
C GLY A 237 -12.54 19.42 21.02
N LYS A 238 -12.49 18.09 20.93
CA LYS A 238 -11.59 17.24 21.75
C LYS A 238 -10.31 16.83 21.03
N ASN A 239 -10.33 16.81 19.70
CA ASN A 239 -9.27 16.25 18.87
C ASN A 239 -8.81 17.26 17.81
N TRP A 240 -7.56 17.09 17.38
CA TRP A 240 -7.01 17.75 16.20
C TRP A 240 -6.70 16.71 15.13
N TYR A 241 -7.00 17.03 13.87
CA TYR A 241 -6.91 16.10 12.74
C TYR A 241 -5.91 16.57 11.69
N ILE A 242 -5.19 15.61 11.11
CA ILE A 242 -4.32 15.79 9.94
C ILE A 242 -4.76 14.78 8.90
N ILE A 243 -5.05 15.25 7.69
CA ILE A 243 -5.48 14.38 6.59
C ILE A 243 -4.21 13.78 5.95
N LEU A 244 -4.04 12.47 6.09
CA LEU A 244 -2.93 11.73 5.47
C LEU A 244 -3.26 11.32 4.03
N ARG A 245 -4.48 10.83 3.80
CA ARG A 245 -5.00 10.44 2.47
C ARG A 245 -6.48 10.81 2.35
N GLY A 246 -6.88 11.24 1.15
CA GLY A 246 -8.26 11.66 0.85
C GLY A 246 -8.48 13.16 0.98
N SER A 247 -9.75 13.55 1.03
CA SER A 247 -10.21 14.93 1.16
C SER A 247 -11.45 14.99 2.03
N VAL A 248 -11.69 16.15 2.64
CA VAL A 248 -12.89 16.40 3.45
C VAL A 248 -13.55 17.68 2.98
N ASP A 249 -14.88 17.71 3.08
CA ASP A 249 -15.67 18.92 2.84
C ASP A 249 -15.99 19.59 4.18
N VAL A 250 -15.84 20.92 4.22
CA VAL A 250 -16.16 21.72 5.40
C VAL A 250 -17.46 22.49 5.15
N SER A 251 -18.53 22.08 5.83
CA SER A 251 -19.83 22.75 5.80
C SER A 251 -20.05 23.57 7.07
N ILE A 252 -20.52 24.80 6.93
CA ILE A 252 -20.85 25.70 8.04
C ILE A 252 -22.32 26.09 7.90
N HIS A 253 -23.15 25.71 8.86
CA HIS A 253 -24.52 26.19 8.91
C HIS A 253 -24.52 27.68 9.30
N GLY A 254 -25.02 28.53 8.40
CA GLY A 254 -25.25 29.94 8.67
C GLY A 254 -24.51 30.97 7.79
N LYS A 255 -23.79 30.58 6.73
CA LYS A 255 -23.37 31.57 5.70
C LYS A 255 -24.57 31.96 4.83
N VAL A 256 -25.45 32.80 5.38
CA VAL A 256 -26.34 33.67 4.60
C VAL A 256 -25.49 34.88 4.23
N HIS A 257 -24.92 34.90 3.03
CA HIS A 257 -24.50 36.18 2.45
C HIS A 257 -25.78 36.93 2.10
N SER A 258 -26.18 37.83 2.98
CA SER A 258 -27.08 38.93 2.70
C SER A 258 -26.43 40.15 3.32
N PHE A 259 -25.75 40.95 2.50
CA PHE A 259 -25.99 42.37 2.24
C PHE A 259 -25.14 42.78 1.04
#